data_AF-A0A9W8DQY3-F1
#
_entry.id   AF-A0A9W8DQY3-F1
#
_cell.length_a   1.000
_cell.length_b   1.000
_cell.length_c   1.000
_cell.angle_alpha   90.00
_cell.angle_beta   90.00
_cell.angle_gamma   90.00
#
_symmetry.space_group_name_H-M   'P 1'
#
loop_
_entity.id
_entity.type
_entity.pdbx_description
1 polymer ?
#
loop_
_entity_poly.entity_id
_entity_poly.type
_entity_poly.pdbx_seq_one_letter_code
_entity_poly.pdbx_strand_id
1 'polypeptide(L)'
;MFLRRPFLGLLTLGLTLTLLGSPSVQATVEIITPIPELPVTKQPSIDFYDARIDPYTYTGPLLQMPIGPDCQVNVTGVPRLRSSAWQAQVSDDTPAKQLGTVIFFDRVQAIQQGCYSSTQVMKQIPAALPTISARGYPAVKVALFACVLLANTTFGGLDTEVIDDYFYHLPPGVEVAQIGLDTGVMFSQLTQGAVNASIAAGPEVPYVPIVVRVTEEPGAWNDSLHSTPFQAYLVFYYISYAPGIIYAIYEFARLLIASKCRFQPRFFIFLAALFYLVVSMLLAPTAPLSRAQNVFRYLSWMVGYFTLFTVLLMWLRIM
;
A
#
# COMPACT_ATOMS: atom_id res chain seq x y z
N MET A 1 -48.31 -14.22 -13.47
CA MET A 1 -47.90 -12.88 -13.93
C MET A 1 -47.61 -11.98 -12.71
N PHE A 2 -46.63 -12.27 -11.86
CA PHE A 2 -46.23 -11.39 -10.75
C PHE A 2 -44.87 -11.81 -10.22
N LEU A 3 -43.79 -11.41 -10.89
CA LEU A 3 -42.39 -11.52 -10.43
C LEU A 3 -41.56 -10.56 -11.29
N ARG A 4 -41.75 -9.24 -11.09
CA ARG A 4 -41.03 -8.23 -11.90
C ARG A 4 -40.56 -7.00 -11.13
N ARG A 5 -40.61 -6.99 -9.79
CA ARG A 5 -40.33 -5.77 -8.99
C ARG A 5 -39.28 -5.84 -7.86
N PRO A 6 -38.72 -6.97 -7.39
CA PRO A 6 -37.74 -6.90 -6.30
C PRO A 6 -36.34 -6.44 -6.77
N PHE A 7 -35.99 -6.63 -8.04
CA PHE A 7 -34.64 -6.34 -8.54
C PHE A 7 -34.35 -4.84 -8.71
N LEU A 8 -35.35 -4.03 -9.05
CA LEU A 8 -35.15 -2.60 -9.31
C LEU A 8 -34.95 -1.80 -8.00
N GLY A 9 -35.54 -2.25 -6.89
CA GLY A 9 -35.42 -1.60 -5.57
C GLY A 9 -34.06 -1.81 -4.91
N LEU A 10 -33.46 -2.99 -5.06
CA LEU A 10 -32.11 -3.28 -4.58
C LEU A 10 -31.04 -2.48 -5.35
N LEU A 11 -31.23 -2.30 -6.65
CA LEU A 11 -30.32 -1.55 -7.52
C LEU A 11 -30.36 -0.04 -7.26
N THR A 12 -31.53 0.49 -6.87
CA THR A 12 -31.69 1.91 -6.52
C THR A 12 -31.21 2.24 -5.11
N LEU A 13 -31.36 1.32 -4.13
CA LEU A 13 -30.80 1.51 -2.78
C LEU A 13 -29.25 1.52 -2.79
N GLY A 14 -28.63 0.67 -3.62
CA GLY A 14 -27.16 0.66 -3.78
C GLY A 14 -26.61 1.94 -4.40
N LEU A 15 -27.40 2.64 -5.23
CA LEU A 15 -26.98 3.86 -5.94
C LEU A 15 -27.20 5.15 -5.15
N THR A 16 -28.11 5.16 -4.18
CA THR A 16 -28.34 6.33 -3.32
C THR A 16 -27.41 6.37 -2.09
N LEU A 17 -26.89 5.22 -1.65
CA LEU A 17 -25.89 5.12 -0.58
C LEU A 17 -24.47 5.56 -1.00
N THR A 18 -24.18 5.67 -2.31
CA THR A 18 -22.87 6.08 -2.84
C THR A 18 -22.62 7.60 -2.86
N LEU A 19 -23.64 8.44 -2.63
CA LEU A 19 -23.56 9.90 -2.87
C LEU A 19 -23.43 10.76 -1.60
N LEU A 20 -23.36 10.17 -0.41
CA LEU A 20 -23.24 10.89 0.86
C LEU A 20 -22.03 10.36 1.65
N GLY A 21 -20.83 10.72 1.21
CA GLY A 21 -19.58 10.52 1.95
C GLY A 21 -19.01 11.86 2.39
N SER A 22 -18.99 12.07 3.71
CA SER A 22 -18.45 13.18 4.49
C SER A 22 -17.05 13.65 4.04
N PRO A 23 -16.61 14.88 4.40
CA PRO A 23 -15.25 15.32 4.13
C PRO A 23 -14.28 14.35 4.80
N SER A 24 -13.53 13.59 4.01
CA SER A 24 -12.37 12.87 4.51
C SER A 24 -11.39 13.95 4.95
N VAL A 25 -11.00 13.91 6.23
CA VAL A 25 -9.72 14.47 6.58
C VAL A 25 -8.69 13.64 5.77
N GLN A 26 -7.57 14.24 5.40
CA GLN A 26 -6.55 13.55 4.63
C GLN A 26 -5.36 13.38 5.55
N ALA A 27 -4.79 12.17 5.60
CA ALA A 27 -3.45 11.98 6.13
C ALA A 27 -2.52 12.99 5.46
N THR A 28 -1.72 13.70 6.25
CA THR A 28 -0.89 14.79 5.74
C THR A 28 0.53 14.73 6.27
N VAL A 29 1.46 15.10 5.41
CA VAL A 29 2.76 15.62 5.84
C VAL A 29 2.71 17.12 5.79
N GLU A 30 2.91 17.75 6.94
CA GLU A 30 2.95 19.19 7.09
C GLU A 30 4.36 19.64 7.44
N ILE A 31 4.90 20.59 6.69
CA ILE A 31 6.16 21.24 7.04
C ILE A 31 5.88 22.26 8.15
N ILE A 32 6.51 22.08 9.31
CA ILE A 32 6.39 22.98 10.46
C ILE A 32 7.47 24.08 10.40
N THR A 33 8.62 23.78 9.79
CA THR A 33 9.68 24.78 9.61
C THR A 33 9.17 25.93 8.75
N PRO A 34 9.23 27.19 9.23
CA PRO A 34 8.83 28.34 8.44
C PRO A 34 9.81 28.53 7.27
N ILE A 35 9.33 28.34 6.05
CA ILE A 35 10.10 28.58 4.82
C ILE A 35 9.54 29.85 4.17
N PRO A 36 10.36 30.89 3.94
CA PRO A 36 9.93 32.07 3.21
C PRO A 36 9.35 31.66 1.85
N GLU A 37 8.21 32.23 1.47
CA GLU A 37 7.52 32.01 0.18
C GLU A 37 6.77 30.67 0.02
N LEU A 38 6.91 29.74 0.96
CA LEU A 38 6.11 28.50 1.01
C LEU A 38 5.06 28.61 2.11
N PRO A 39 3.76 28.75 1.79
CA PRO A 39 2.72 28.62 2.80
C PRO A 39 2.80 27.24 3.44
N VAL A 40 2.31 27.11 4.69
CA VAL A 40 2.21 25.82 5.40
C VAL A 40 1.54 24.82 4.46
N THR A 41 2.35 23.91 3.94
CA THR A 41 1.96 22.99 2.87
C THR A 41 1.59 21.69 3.56
N LYS A 42 0.29 21.47 3.69
CA LYS A 42 -0.26 20.15 4.02
C LYS A 42 -0.31 19.35 2.74
N GLN A 43 0.54 18.34 2.65
CA GLN A 43 0.62 17.47 1.49
C GLN A 43 -0.04 16.13 1.82
N PRO A 44 -0.84 15.56 0.91
CA PRO A 44 -1.46 14.28 1.16
C PRO A 44 -0.38 13.20 1.33
N SER A 45 -0.57 12.36 2.34
CA SER A 45 0.15 11.12 2.53
C SER A 45 -0.82 9.94 2.49
N ILE A 46 -0.34 8.75 2.16
CA ILE A 46 -1.16 7.54 2.11
C ILE A 46 -0.39 6.41 2.81
N ASP A 47 -1.02 5.75 3.78
CA ASP A 47 -0.47 4.54 4.40
C ASP A 47 -0.40 3.38 3.40
N PHE A 48 0.55 2.47 3.62
CA PHE A 48 0.79 1.33 2.78
C PHE A 48 0.09 0.08 3.35
N TYR A 49 -0.90 -0.45 2.60
CA TYR A 49 -1.61 -1.71 2.88
C TYR A 49 -2.31 -1.85 4.25
N ASP A 50 -3.05 -0.83 4.72
CA ASP A 50 -3.85 -0.93 5.96
C ASP A 50 -3.02 -1.40 7.18
N ALA A 51 -1.76 -0.96 7.24
CA ALA A 51 -0.79 -1.45 8.21
C ALA A 51 -1.18 -1.07 9.65
N ARG A 52 -1.88 0.05 9.80
CA ARG A 52 -2.45 0.49 11.08
C ARG A 52 -3.92 0.89 10.98
N ILE A 53 -4.64 0.44 12.00
CA ILE A 53 -6.03 0.84 12.28
C ILE A 53 -6.06 2.10 13.17
N ASP A 54 -5.06 2.26 14.04
CA ASP A 54 -4.99 3.40 14.96
C ASP A 54 -4.20 4.55 14.35
N PRO A 55 -4.79 5.76 14.25
CA PRO A 55 -4.11 6.92 13.69
C PRO A 55 -2.89 7.29 14.54
N TYR A 56 -1.82 7.71 13.87
CA TYR A 56 -0.64 8.24 14.53
C TYR A 56 -0.32 9.66 14.09
N THR A 57 0.29 10.39 15.01
CA THR A 57 0.91 11.68 14.74
C THR A 57 2.34 11.61 15.21
N TYR A 58 3.28 11.80 14.29
CA TYR A 58 4.69 11.92 14.60
C TYR A 58 5.23 13.26 14.12
N THR A 59 6.07 13.88 14.94
CA THR A 59 6.71 15.15 14.64
C THR A 59 8.21 15.02 14.82
N GLY A 60 8.98 15.55 13.88
CA GLY A 60 10.41 15.69 14.07
C GLY A 60 11.17 15.97 12.77
N PRO A 61 12.50 15.77 12.79
CA PRO A 61 13.35 16.15 11.68
C PRO A 61 13.10 15.25 10.46
N LEU A 62 12.96 15.89 9.31
CA LEU A 62 12.92 15.25 8.00
C LEU A 62 14.36 14.99 7.53
N LEU A 63 14.66 13.72 7.27
CA LEU A 63 15.96 13.26 6.81
C LEU A 63 15.82 12.57 5.44
N GLN A 64 16.35 13.18 4.39
CA GLN A 64 16.50 12.49 3.10
C GLN A 64 17.58 11.42 3.23
N MET A 65 17.21 10.18 2.97
CA MET A 65 18.13 9.04 2.99
C MET A 65 18.71 8.82 1.59
N PRO A 66 20.03 8.98 1.41
CA PRO A 66 20.63 8.74 0.11
C PRO A 66 20.66 7.24 -0.18
N ILE A 67 20.34 6.89 -1.41
CA ILE A 67 20.49 5.55 -1.95
C ILE A 67 21.72 5.57 -2.87
N GLY A 68 22.64 4.65 -2.64
CA GLY A 68 23.81 4.39 -3.46
C GLY A 68 23.58 3.24 -4.44
N PRO A 69 24.59 2.90 -5.27
CA PRO A 69 24.49 1.86 -6.29
C PRO A 69 24.05 0.52 -5.71
N ASP A 70 23.41 -0.30 -6.53
CA ASP A 70 22.90 -1.63 -6.16
C ASP A 70 21.91 -1.58 -4.98
N CYS A 71 21.09 -0.53 -4.97
CA CYS A 71 20.06 -0.27 -3.98
C CYS A 71 20.60 -0.21 -2.54
N GLN A 72 21.78 0.35 -2.29
CA GLN A 72 22.35 0.40 -0.94
C GLN A 72 21.97 1.68 -0.19
N VAL A 73 21.34 1.57 0.98
CA VAL A 73 21.04 2.73 1.84
C VAL A 73 22.34 3.30 2.38
N ASN A 74 22.70 4.51 1.95
CA ASN A 74 23.96 5.14 2.29
C ASN A 74 23.81 6.06 3.52
N VAL A 75 24.29 5.62 4.68
CA VAL A 75 24.26 6.41 5.91
C VAL A 75 25.45 7.38 6.06
N THR A 76 26.48 7.30 5.21
CA THR A 76 27.66 8.16 5.35
C THR A 76 27.35 9.62 5.02
N GLY A 77 26.40 9.84 4.11
CA GLY A 77 25.91 11.15 3.69
C GLY A 77 24.95 11.82 4.68
N VAL A 78 24.56 11.15 5.78
CA VAL A 78 23.64 11.72 6.77
C VAL A 78 24.35 12.82 7.57
N PRO A 79 23.85 14.07 7.54
CA PRO A 79 24.42 15.17 8.30
C PRO A 79 24.34 14.89 9.81
N ARG A 80 25.21 15.50 10.62
CA ARG A 80 25.13 15.35 12.09
C ARG A 80 24.14 16.36 12.66
N LEU A 81 23.14 15.87 13.38
CA LEU A 81 22.21 16.69 14.14
C LEU A 81 22.84 17.06 15.49
N ARG A 82 23.57 18.18 15.52
CA ARG A 82 24.24 18.67 16.75
C ARG A 82 23.38 19.65 17.55
N SER A 83 22.38 20.25 16.92
CA SER A 83 21.57 21.30 17.51
C SER A 83 20.21 20.76 17.95
N SER A 84 19.73 21.21 19.11
CA SER A 84 18.36 21.05 19.57
C SER A 84 17.42 22.13 19.01
N ALA A 85 17.90 23.05 18.15
CA ALA A 85 17.09 24.13 17.59
C ALA A 85 15.85 23.65 16.82
N TRP A 86 15.87 22.42 16.28
CA TRP A 86 14.70 21.82 15.67
C TRP A 86 13.56 21.57 16.69
N GLN A 87 13.90 21.32 17.96
CA GLN A 87 12.90 21.10 19.03
C GLN A 87 12.12 22.38 19.33
N ALA A 88 12.75 23.55 19.16
CA ALA A 88 12.07 24.84 19.33
C ALA A 88 10.99 25.10 18.27
N GLN A 89 10.97 24.32 17.18
CA GLN A 89 9.94 24.38 16.15
C GLN A 89 8.77 23.42 16.44
N VAL A 90 8.93 22.53 17.43
CA VAL A 90 7.90 21.58 17.84
C VAL A 90 7.03 22.24 18.92
N SER A 91 5.72 22.02 18.86
CA SER A 91 4.81 22.52 19.92
C SER A 91 5.14 21.87 21.26
N ASP A 92 5.16 22.66 22.33
CA ASP A 92 5.43 22.23 23.71
C ASP A 92 4.49 21.11 24.19
N ASP A 93 3.28 21.02 23.62
CA ASP A 93 2.28 20.01 23.95
C ASP A 93 2.52 18.65 23.26
N THR A 94 3.52 18.55 22.37
CA THR A 94 3.80 17.32 21.63
C THR A 94 4.35 16.25 22.57
N PRO A 95 3.62 15.13 22.81
CA PRO A 95 4.10 14.07 23.69
C PRO A 95 5.43 13.50 23.22
N ALA A 96 6.35 13.20 24.13
CA ALA A 96 7.66 12.63 23.78
C ALA A 96 7.57 11.34 22.93
N LYS A 97 6.50 10.55 23.12
CA LYS A 97 6.21 9.34 22.32
C LYS A 97 5.89 9.62 20.84
N GLN A 98 5.47 10.84 20.52
CA GLN A 98 5.18 11.33 19.17
C GLN A 98 6.39 12.00 18.53
N LEU A 99 7.50 12.17 19.25
CA LEU A 99 8.74 12.69 18.68
C LEU A 99 9.51 11.57 17.97
N GLY A 100 9.91 11.83 16.73
CA GLY A 100 10.61 10.84 15.93
C GLY A 100 11.25 11.43 14.68
N THR A 101 12.25 10.73 14.15
CA THR A 101 12.83 11.08 12.85
C THR A 101 11.93 10.56 11.75
N VAL A 102 11.66 11.43 10.76
CA VAL A 102 10.95 11.07 9.54
C VAL A 102 11.99 10.92 8.45
N ILE A 103 12.22 9.69 7.99
CA ILE A 103 13.13 9.44 6.88
C ILE A 103 12.37 9.52 5.57
N PHE A 104 13.02 10.04 4.54
CA PHE A 104 12.42 10.26 3.22
C PHE A 104 13.28 9.63 2.12
N PHE A 105 12.63 8.90 1.22
CA PHE A 105 13.24 8.28 0.05
C PHE A 105 12.66 8.89 -1.23
N ASP A 106 13.54 9.47 -2.03
CA ASP A 106 13.19 9.95 -3.35
C ASP A 106 13.15 8.77 -4.34
N ARG A 107 12.01 8.58 -5.01
CA ARG A 107 11.83 7.47 -5.96
C ARG A 107 12.68 7.59 -7.20
N VAL A 108 12.92 8.80 -7.70
CA VAL A 108 13.72 8.99 -8.91
C VAL A 108 15.15 8.54 -8.62
N GLN A 109 15.70 8.95 -7.48
CA GLN A 109 16.98 8.47 -6.98
C GLN A 109 16.96 6.96 -6.75
N ALA A 110 15.96 6.43 -6.06
CA ALA A 110 15.86 4.99 -5.76
C ALA A 110 15.93 4.14 -7.04
N ILE A 111 15.12 4.47 -8.05
CA ILE A 111 15.06 3.75 -9.32
C ILE A 111 16.37 3.85 -10.10
N GLN A 112 16.97 5.06 -10.14
CA GLN A 112 18.27 5.25 -10.80
C GLN A 112 19.38 4.41 -10.19
N GLN A 113 19.26 4.07 -8.90
CA GLN A 113 20.22 3.27 -8.16
C GLN A 113 19.84 1.79 -8.05
N GLY A 114 18.79 1.35 -8.77
CA GLY A 114 18.37 -0.05 -8.84
C GLY A 114 17.41 -0.50 -7.74
N CYS A 115 16.85 0.41 -6.93
CA CYS A 115 15.74 0.09 -6.03
C CYS A 115 14.39 0.24 -6.76
N TYR A 116 13.58 -0.81 -6.75
CA TYR A 116 12.27 -0.81 -7.40
C TYR A 116 11.10 -1.02 -6.43
N SER A 117 11.37 -1.41 -5.19
CA SER A 117 10.34 -1.63 -4.17
C SER A 117 10.71 -1.02 -2.81
N SER A 118 9.70 -0.68 -2.03
CA SER A 118 9.90 -0.12 -0.68
C SER A 118 10.53 -1.15 0.23
N THR A 119 10.14 -2.42 0.08
CA THR A 119 10.73 -3.57 0.76
C THR A 119 12.25 -3.64 0.61
N GLN A 120 12.80 -3.45 -0.61
CA GLN A 120 14.25 -3.52 -0.83
C GLN A 120 15.00 -2.49 0.03
N VAL A 121 14.43 -1.30 0.19
CA VAL A 121 14.95 -0.23 1.05
C VAL A 121 14.73 -0.58 2.53
N MET A 122 13.52 -0.99 2.91
CA MET A 122 13.15 -1.28 4.30
C MET A 122 13.98 -2.40 4.93
N LYS A 123 14.40 -3.41 4.15
CA LYS A 123 15.34 -4.45 4.59
C LYS A 123 16.64 -3.92 5.18
N GLN A 124 17.08 -2.74 4.74
CA GLN A 124 18.38 -2.16 5.12
C GLN A 124 18.26 -1.15 6.25
N ILE A 125 17.04 -0.68 6.55
CA ILE A 125 16.80 0.33 7.58
C ILE A 125 17.26 -0.12 8.98
N PRO A 126 17.04 -1.38 9.42
CA PRO A 126 17.54 -1.82 10.72
C PRO A 126 19.04 -1.63 10.91
N ALA A 127 19.84 -1.79 9.84
CA ALA A 127 21.28 -1.55 9.87
C ALA A 127 21.64 -0.05 9.87
N ALA A 128 20.77 0.80 9.31
CA ALA A 128 20.94 2.25 9.28
C ALA A 128 20.58 2.93 10.61
N LEU A 129 19.60 2.40 11.36
CA LEU A 129 19.08 3.01 12.60
C LEU A 129 20.16 3.38 13.63
N PRO A 130 21.13 2.50 13.97
CA PRO A 130 22.18 2.84 14.93
C PRO A 130 23.05 4.02 14.46
N THR A 131 23.30 4.10 13.16
CA THR A 131 24.10 5.19 12.58
C THR A 131 23.33 6.51 12.61
N ILE A 132 22.03 6.48 12.28
CA ILE A 132 21.15 7.66 12.38
C ILE A 132 21.10 8.17 13.83
N SER A 133 20.93 7.26 14.79
CA SER A 133 20.95 7.61 16.21
C SER A 133 22.31 8.18 16.66
N ALA A 134 23.43 7.58 16.23
CA ALA A 134 24.77 8.10 16.51
C ALA A 134 25.05 9.48 15.89
N ARG A 135 24.27 9.89 14.87
CA ARG A 135 24.30 11.23 14.28
C ARG A 135 23.47 12.25 15.07
N GLY A 136 22.81 11.86 16.16
CA GLY A 136 22.06 12.74 17.06
C GLY A 136 20.55 12.80 16.79
N TYR A 137 20.06 12.01 15.85
CA TYR A 137 18.63 11.97 15.52
C TYR A 137 17.82 11.15 16.53
N PRO A 138 16.55 11.54 16.83
CA PRO A 138 15.61 10.68 17.53
C PRO A 138 15.38 9.35 16.80
N ALA A 139 14.74 8.39 17.48
CA ALA A 139 14.32 7.14 16.87
C ALA A 139 13.50 7.40 15.60
N VAL A 140 13.77 6.66 14.53
CA VAL A 140 12.98 6.73 13.30
C VAL A 140 11.58 6.21 13.60
N LYS A 141 10.56 6.98 13.19
CA LYS A 141 9.15 6.63 13.38
C LYS A 141 8.39 6.46 12.09
N VAL A 142 8.79 7.19 11.04
CA VAL A 142 8.10 7.15 9.74
C VAL A 142 9.13 7.11 8.62
N ALA A 143 8.87 6.28 7.62
CA ALA A 143 9.55 6.26 6.34
C ALA A 143 8.60 6.72 5.23
N LEU A 144 8.92 7.86 4.62
CA LEU A 144 8.17 8.45 3.52
C LEU A 144 8.78 8.05 2.17
N PHE A 145 7.94 7.54 1.27
CA PHE A 145 8.33 7.19 -0.10
C PHE A 145 7.63 8.11 -1.11
N ALA A 146 8.39 8.88 -1.89
CA ALA A 146 7.83 9.66 -2.98
C ALA A 146 7.28 8.75 -4.08
N CYS A 147 5.99 8.81 -4.37
CA CYS A 147 5.31 7.98 -5.35
C CYS A 147 4.42 8.83 -6.25
N VAL A 148 4.16 8.35 -7.46
CA VAL A 148 3.03 8.90 -8.25
C VAL A 148 1.75 8.37 -7.61
N LEU A 149 1.10 9.16 -6.76
CA LEU A 149 -0.05 8.78 -5.90
C LEU A 149 -1.21 8.09 -6.64
N LEU A 150 -1.27 8.19 -7.97
CA LEU A 150 -2.34 7.65 -8.81
C LEU A 150 -1.83 6.77 -9.97
N ALA A 151 -0.55 6.39 -10.00
CA ALA A 151 -0.05 5.45 -11.00
C ALA A 151 -0.08 4.03 -10.44
N ASN A 152 -0.48 3.06 -11.26
CA ASN A 152 -0.29 1.62 -10.97
C ASN A 152 1.20 1.24 -10.81
N THR A 153 2.12 2.18 -11.03
CA THR A 153 3.58 2.07 -10.85
C THR A 153 4.09 2.87 -9.64
N THR A 154 3.27 2.95 -8.58
CA THR A 154 3.71 3.42 -7.25
C THR A 154 4.98 2.68 -6.84
N PHE A 155 5.89 3.36 -6.13
CA PHE A 155 7.05 2.67 -5.56
C PHE A 155 6.50 1.67 -4.54
N GLY A 156 6.56 0.38 -4.89
CA GLY A 156 5.84 -0.66 -4.15
C GLY A 156 4.39 -0.90 -4.56
N GLY A 157 4.04 -0.77 -5.84
CA GLY A 157 2.75 -1.25 -6.34
C GLY A 157 2.58 -2.76 -6.16
N LEU A 158 1.34 -3.26 -6.25
CA LEU A 158 0.97 -4.68 -6.10
C LEU A 158 1.76 -5.66 -6.98
N ASP A 159 2.32 -5.18 -8.09
CA ASP A 159 3.13 -5.99 -9.01
C ASP A 159 4.62 -6.08 -8.60
N THR A 160 5.09 -5.17 -7.75
CA THR A 160 6.50 -5.06 -7.31
C THR A 160 6.69 -5.32 -5.82
N GLU A 161 5.63 -5.20 -5.03
CA GLU A 161 5.62 -5.40 -3.59
C GLU A 161 4.67 -6.55 -3.25
N VAL A 162 5.18 -7.52 -2.50
CA VAL A 162 4.32 -8.56 -1.93
C VAL A 162 3.97 -8.16 -0.52
N ILE A 163 2.69 -8.25 -0.16
CA ILE A 163 2.21 -7.89 1.18
C ILE A 163 2.99 -8.61 2.30
N ASP A 164 3.38 -9.87 2.09
CA ASP A 164 4.17 -10.63 3.06
C ASP A 164 5.55 -9.99 3.29
N ASP A 165 6.19 -9.55 2.21
CA ASP A 165 7.52 -8.95 2.30
C ASP A 165 7.46 -7.59 3.01
N TYR A 166 6.38 -6.84 2.79
CA TYR A 166 6.13 -5.59 3.50
C TYR A 166 6.08 -5.81 5.02
N PHE A 167 5.18 -6.67 5.50
CA PHE A 167 5.04 -6.93 6.94
C PHE A 167 6.27 -7.63 7.54
N TYR A 168 6.95 -8.49 6.79
CA TYR A 168 8.11 -9.23 7.27
C TYR A 168 9.37 -8.35 7.39
N HIS A 169 9.52 -7.34 6.53
CA HIS A 169 10.70 -6.47 6.50
C HIS A 169 10.47 -5.08 7.12
N LEU A 170 9.25 -4.78 7.55
CA LEU A 170 8.96 -3.56 8.29
C LEU A 170 9.67 -3.58 9.66
N PRO A 171 10.58 -2.63 9.94
CA PRO A 171 11.23 -2.54 11.24
C PRO A 171 10.21 -2.23 12.35
N PRO A 172 10.31 -2.85 13.54
CA PRO A 172 9.38 -2.58 14.64
C PRO A 172 9.33 -1.10 15.02
N GLY A 173 8.12 -0.53 15.03
CA GLY A 173 7.89 0.87 15.44
C GLY A 173 8.28 1.92 14.40
N VAL A 174 8.52 1.51 13.15
CA VAL A 174 8.64 2.39 11.98
C VAL A 174 7.41 2.17 11.10
N GLU A 175 6.71 3.25 10.82
CA GLU A 175 5.55 3.27 9.91
C GLU A 175 6.01 3.65 8.51
N VAL A 176 5.30 3.22 7.47
CA VAL A 176 5.64 3.50 6.07
C VAL A 176 4.49 4.25 5.41
N ALA A 177 4.77 5.42 4.85
CA ALA A 177 3.77 6.19 4.13
C ALA A 177 4.29 6.65 2.77
N GLN A 178 3.36 6.85 1.84
CA GLN A 178 3.62 7.39 0.51
C GLN A 178 3.23 8.86 0.44
N ILE A 179 3.99 9.63 -0.33
CA ILE A 179 3.69 11.03 -0.65
C ILE A 179 3.74 11.25 -2.15
N GLY A 180 3.17 12.34 -2.64
CA GLY A 180 3.23 12.72 -4.07
C GLY A 180 4.65 12.86 -4.58
N LEU A 181 4.86 12.59 -5.87
CA LEU A 181 6.16 12.76 -6.52
C LEU A 181 6.61 14.23 -6.48
N ASP A 182 5.68 15.14 -6.72
CA ASP A 182 5.84 16.58 -6.58
C ASP A 182 6.26 16.98 -5.15
N THR A 183 5.59 16.39 -4.14
CA THR A 183 5.95 16.57 -2.73
C THR A 183 7.36 16.02 -2.45
N GLY A 184 7.70 14.87 -3.03
CA GLY A 184 9.03 14.27 -2.94
C GLY A 184 10.12 15.17 -3.51
N VAL A 185 9.90 15.73 -4.69
CA VAL A 185 10.81 16.70 -5.31
C VAL A 185 10.98 17.93 -4.42
N MET A 186 9.89 18.47 -3.89
CA MET A 186 9.92 19.59 -2.96
C MET A 186 10.74 19.26 -1.70
N PHE A 187 10.50 18.11 -1.06
CA PHE A 187 11.25 17.67 0.12
C PHE A 187 12.73 17.46 -0.18
N SER A 188 13.06 16.89 -1.34
CA SER A 188 14.45 16.73 -1.78
C SER A 188 15.13 18.09 -1.94
N GLN A 189 14.46 19.08 -2.55
CA GLN A 189 15.02 20.43 -2.71
C GLN A 189 15.22 21.13 -1.37
N LEU A 190 14.25 21.04 -0.46
CA LEU A 190 14.32 21.68 0.86
C LEU A 190 15.42 21.07 1.74
N THR A 191 15.51 19.74 1.77
CA THR A 191 16.53 19.04 2.56
C THR A 191 17.93 19.27 2.00
N GLN A 192 18.11 19.22 0.68
CA GLN A 192 19.38 19.57 0.03
C GLN A 192 19.75 21.04 0.28
N GLY A 193 18.78 21.96 0.20
CA GLY A 193 18.97 23.37 0.52
C GLY A 193 19.48 23.57 1.94
N ALA A 194 18.87 22.92 2.93
CA ALA A 194 19.31 22.97 4.33
C ALA A 194 20.72 22.39 4.53
N VAL A 195 21.05 21.29 3.85
CA VAL A 195 22.40 20.71 3.89
C VAL A 195 23.43 21.66 3.27
N ASN A 196 23.16 22.18 2.08
CA ASN A 196 24.05 23.10 1.37
C ASN A 196 24.26 24.40 2.15
N ALA A 197 23.22 24.93 2.78
CA ALA A 197 23.32 26.11 3.64
C ALA A 197 24.23 25.86 4.85
N SER A 198 24.12 24.68 5.50
CA SER A 198 25.00 24.31 6.60
C SER A 198 26.45 24.14 6.14
N ILE A 199 26.69 23.59 4.95
CA ILE A 199 28.04 23.48 4.38
C ILE A 199 28.62 24.87 4.09
N ALA A 200 27.83 25.75 3.47
CA ALA A 200 28.25 27.11 3.11
C ALA A 200 28.54 27.99 4.34
N ALA A 201 27.78 27.79 5.43
CA ALA A 201 27.96 28.50 6.69
C ALA A 201 29.22 28.04 7.47
N GLY A 202 29.85 26.95 7.06
CA GLY A 202 31.08 26.43 7.65
C GLY A 202 30.86 25.43 8.80
N PRO A 203 31.92 24.73 9.23
CA PRO A 203 31.84 23.60 10.16
C PRO A 203 31.40 23.97 11.58
N GLU A 204 31.43 25.25 11.94
CA GLU A 204 31.04 25.76 13.25
C GLU A 204 29.53 26.00 13.35
N VAL A 205 28.83 26.21 12.23
CA VAL A 205 27.40 26.45 12.22
C VAL A 205 26.66 25.11 12.21
N PRO A 206 25.86 24.80 13.24
CA PRO A 206 25.21 23.51 13.34
C PRO A 206 24.11 23.37 12.28
N TYR A 207 24.05 22.19 11.67
CA TYR A 207 22.96 21.83 10.77
C TYR A 207 21.60 21.87 11.50
N VAL A 208 20.64 22.56 10.91
CA VAL A 208 19.23 22.62 11.36
C VAL A 208 18.37 21.94 10.30
N PRO A 209 17.72 20.81 10.63
CA PRO A 209 16.88 20.09 9.69
C PRO A 209 15.54 20.81 9.48
N ILE A 210 14.88 20.47 8.37
CA ILE A 210 13.46 20.73 8.19
C ILE A 210 12.69 19.84 9.16
N VAL A 211 11.69 20.38 9.83
CA VAL A 211 10.81 19.69 10.77
C VAL A 211 9.47 19.49 10.10
N VAL A 212 8.98 18.26 10.16
CA VAL A 212 7.68 17.86 9.61
C VAL A 212 6.82 17.22 10.69
N ARG A 213 5.52 17.40 10.54
CA ARG A 213 4.48 16.64 11.24
C ARG A 213 3.85 15.69 10.23
N VAL A 214 3.94 14.40 10.50
CA VAL A 214 3.21 13.38 9.75
C VAL A 214 2.02 12.96 10.60
N THR A 215 0.83 13.23 10.08
CA THR A 215 -0.42 12.68 10.60
C THR A 215 -0.89 11.60 9.65
N GLU A 216 -0.96 10.37 10.14
CA GLU A 216 -1.63 9.31 9.41
C GLU A 216 -3.11 9.28 9.76
N GLU A 217 -3.87 9.07 8.70
CA GLU A 217 -5.26 8.64 8.71
C GLU A 217 -5.34 7.36 7.89
N PRO A 218 -6.37 6.51 8.11
CA PRO A 218 -6.63 5.39 7.21
C PRO A 218 -6.55 5.93 5.78
N GLY A 219 -5.58 5.46 4.99
CA GLY A 219 -5.29 6.04 3.68
C GLY A 219 -6.54 6.04 2.78
N ALA A 220 -6.55 6.78 1.68
CA ALA A 220 -7.70 6.81 0.76
C ALA A 220 -8.17 5.41 0.31
N TRP A 221 -7.24 4.44 0.29
CA TRP A 221 -7.56 3.03 0.11
C TRP A 221 -8.25 2.40 1.31
N ASN A 222 -7.83 2.66 2.54
CA ASN A 222 -8.52 2.19 3.75
C ASN A 222 -9.92 2.80 3.84
N ASP A 223 -10.07 4.10 3.57
CA ASP A 223 -11.39 4.74 3.47
C ASP A 223 -12.26 4.05 2.43
N SER A 224 -11.72 3.74 1.25
CA SER A 224 -12.45 3.03 0.22
C SER A 224 -12.76 1.58 0.62
N LEU A 225 -11.78 0.83 1.14
CA LEU A 225 -11.89 -0.57 1.54
C LEU A 225 -12.87 -0.75 2.73
N HIS A 226 -12.88 0.19 3.66
CA HIS A 226 -13.80 0.22 4.81
C HIS A 226 -15.11 0.96 4.51
N SER A 227 -15.23 1.59 3.33
CA SER A 227 -16.45 2.29 2.93
C SER A 227 -17.64 1.34 2.80
N THR A 228 -18.82 1.81 3.19
CA THR A 228 -20.07 1.03 3.02
C THR A 228 -20.30 0.58 1.57
N PRO A 229 -20.05 1.42 0.54
CA PRO A 229 -20.16 0.99 -0.86
C PRO A 229 -19.23 -0.17 -1.23
N PHE A 230 -17.97 -0.14 -0.80
CA PHE A 230 -17.03 -1.21 -1.10
C PHE A 230 -17.35 -2.50 -0.35
N GLN A 231 -17.76 -2.39 0.91
CA GLN A 231 -18.24 -3.55 1.69
C GLN A 231 -19.49 -4.16 1.03
N ALA A 232 -20.42 -3.35 0.54
CA ALA A 232 -21.56 -3.82 -0.24
C ALA A 232 -21.11 -4.51 -1.54
N TYR A 233 -20.16 -3.93 -2.28
CA TYR A 233 -19.57 -4.56 -3.47
C TYR A 233 -18.96 -5.92 -3.14
N LEU A 234 -18.21 -6.06 -2.04
CA LEU A 234 -17.65 -7.34 -1.61
C LEU A 234 -18.73 -8.37 -1.29
N VAL A 235 -19.81 -7.96 -0.62
CA VAL A 235 -20.97 -8.85 -0.37
C VAL A 235 -21.59 -9.32 -1.68
N PHE A 236 -21.85 -8.41 -2.63
CA PHE A 236 -22.35 -8.78 -3.96
C PHE A 236 -21.39 -9.68 -4.72
N TYR A 237 -20.09 -9.41 -4.64
CA TYR A 237 -19.03 -10.22 -5.21
C TYR A 237 -19.14 -11.67 -4.68
N TYR A 238 -19.13 -11.87 -3.37
CA TYR A 238 -19.25 -13.21 -2.77
C TYR A 238 -20.57 -13.91 -3.13
N ILE A 239 -21.70 -13.18 -3.12
CA ILE A 239 -23.01 -13.74 -3.50
C ILE A 239 -23.01 -14.17 -4.97
N SER A 240 -22.32 -13.46 -5.87
CA SER A 240 -22.29 -13.78 -7.29
C SER A 240 -21.59 -15.11 -7.60
N TYR A 241 -20.61 -15.54 -6.79
CA TYR A 241 -19.93 -16.82 -6.93
C TYR A 241 -20.75 -18.01 -6.39
N ALA A 242 -21.59 -17.78 -5.38
CA ALA A 242 -22.30 -18.86 -4.68
C ALA A 242 -23.16 -19.74 -5.62
N PRO A 243 -24.00 -19.21 -6.53
CA PRO A 243 -24.77 -20.04 -7.46
C PRO A 243 -23.89 -20.94 -8.35
N GLY A 244 -22.78 -20.41 -8.85
CA GLY A 244 -21.85 -21.17 -9.70
C GLY A 244 -21.19 -22.31 -8.94
N ILE A 245 -20.74 -22.05 -7.70
CA ILE A 245 -20.15 -23.06 -6.82
C ILE A 245 -21.18 -24.15 -6.48
N ILE A 246 -22.39 -23.76 -6.07
CA ILE A 246 -23.48 -24.70 -5.75
C ILE A 246 -23.82 -25.56 -6.97
N TYR A 247 -23.92 -24.95 -8.16
CA TYR A 247 -24.20 -25.66 -9.41
C TYR A 247 -23.08 -26.65 -9.77
N ALA A 248 -21.82 -26.24 -9.66
CA ALA A 248 -20.67 -27.10 -9.94
C ALA A 248 -20.62 -28.31 -8.99
N ILE A 249 -20.90 -28.11 -7.69
CA ILE A 249 -20.99 -29.19 -6.69
C ILE A 249 -22.15 -30.13 -7.03
N TYR A 250 -23.33 -29.58 -7.34
CA TYR A 250 -24.51 -30.36 -7.70
C TYR A 250 -24.26 -31.23 -8.94
N GLU A 251 -23.73 -30.64 -10.02
CA GLU A 251 -23.45 -31.36 -11.27
C GLU A 251 -22.35 -32.40 -11.09
N PHE A 252 -21.30 -32.08 -10.33
CA PHE A 252 -20.26 -33.04 -9.99
C PHE A 252 -20.84 -34.27 -9.27
N ALA A 253 -21.65 -34.06 -8.22
CA ALA A 253 -22.29 -35.14 -7.47
C ALA A 253 -23.28 -35.94 -8.33
N ARG A 254 -24.11 -35.25 -9.12
CA ARG A 254 -25.08 -35.86 -10.05
C ARG A 254 -24.39 -36.80 -11.03
N LEU A 255 -23.31 -36.34 -11.66
CA LEU A 255 -22.53 -37.15 -12.61
C LEU A 255 -21.84 -38.33 -11.91
N LEU A 256 -21.37 -38.14 -10.68
CA LEU A 256 -20.63 -39.17 -9.95
C LEU A 256 -21.56 -40.34 -9.60
N ILE A 257 -22.78 -40.01 -9.18
CA ILE A 257 -23.85 -40.99 -8.95
C ILE A 257 -24.26 -41.66 -10.27
N ALA A 258 -24.55 -40.88 -11.32
CA ALA A 258 -25.02 -41.41 -12.60
C ALA A 258 -24.00 -42.33 -13.29
N SER A 259 -22.70 -42.02 -13.14
CA SER A 259 -21.60 -42.80 -13.71
C SER A 259 -21.19 -44.01 -12.86
N LYS A 260 -21.80 -44.22 -11.69
CA LYS A 260 -21.37 -45.21 -10.69
C LYS A 260 -19.87 -45.07 -10.35
N CYS A 261 -19.42 -43.84 -10.15
CA CYS A 261 -18.03 -43.48 -9.85
C CYS A 261 -17.00 -43.87 -10.93
N ARG A 262 -17.42 -44.11 -12.17
CA ARG A 262 -16.47 -44.33 -13.28
C ARG A 262 -15.95 -43.00 -13.78
N PHE A 263 -14.64 -42.79 -13.75
CA PHE A 263 -14.01 -41.54 -14.19
C PHE A 263 -14.35 -41.19 -15.66
N GLN A 264 -15.03 -40.06 -15.84
CA GLN A 264 -15.32 -39.39 -17.10
C GLN A 264 -14.63 -38.02 -17.16
N PRO A 265 -14.23 -37.55 -18.35
CA PRO A 265 -13.63 -36.21 -18.54
C PRO A 265 -14.47 -35.07 -17.95
N ARG A 266 -15.79 -35.22 -17.92
CA ARG A 266 -16.72 -34.23 -17.36
C ARG A 266 -16.52 -33.97 -15.87
N PHE A 267 -16.03 -34.94 -15.09
CA PHE A 267 -15.70 -34.71 -13.67
C PHE A 267 -14.61 -33.67 -13.52
N PHE A 268 -13.56 -33.78 -14.32
CA PHE A 268 -12.42 -32.88 -14.26
C PHE A 268 -12.82 -31.46 -14.67
N ILE A 269 -13.78 -31.30 -15.59
CA ILE A 269 -14.35 -29.99 -15.95
C ILE A 269 -15.04 -29.35 -14.74
N PHE A 270 -15.95 -30.06 -14.05
CA PHE A 270 -16.65 -29.50 -12.89
C PHE A 270 -15.72 -29.29 -11.69
N LEU A 271 -14.75 -30.17 -11.48
CA LEU A 271 -13.74 -30.02 -10.42
C LEU A 271 -12.83 -28.81 -10.68
N ALA A 272 -12.40 -28.61 -11.93
CA ALA A 272 -11.59 -27.48 -12.33
C ALA A 272 -12.37 -26.15 -12.26
N ALA A 273 -13.65 -26.16 -12.67
CA ALA A 273 -14.54 -25.01 -12.50
C ALA A 273 -14.75 -24.68 -11.01
N LEU A 274 -14.95 -25.70 -10.17
CA LEU A 274 -15.08 -25.51 -8.72
C LEU A 274 -13.80 -24.91 -8.13
N PHE A 275 -12.62 -25.41 -8.49
CA PHE A 275 -11.34 -24.86 -8.06
C PHE A 275 -11.19 -23.39 -8.47
N TYR A 276 -11.45 -23.07 -9.74
CA TYR A 276 -11.42 -21.68 -10.22
C TYR A 276 -12.37 -20.77 -9.45
N LEU A 277 -13.64 -21.17 -9.27
CA LEU A 277 -14.66 -20.36 -8.61
C LEU A 277 -14.34 -20.16 -7.12
N VAL A 278 -13.93 -21.21 -6.41
CA VAL A 278 -13.58 -21.13 -4.99
C VAL A 278 -12.35 -20.26 -4.78
N VAL A 279 -11.28 -20.47 -5.57
CA VAL A 279 -10.07 -19.64 -5.43
C VAL A 279 -10.34 -18.19 -5.80
N SER A 280 -11.10 -17.93 -6.87
CA SER A 280 -11.46 -16.55 -7.27
C SER A 280 -12.30 -15.88 -6.19
N MET A 281 -13.27 -16.60 -5.59
CA MET A 281 -14.05 -16.11 -4.47
C MET A 281 -13.17 -15.77 -3.26
N LEU A 282 -12.26 -16.66 -2.87
CA LEU A 282 -11.41 -16.47 -1.68
C LEU A 282 -10.32 -15.41 -1.87
N LEU A 283 -9.82 -15.25 -3.10
CA LEU A 283 -8.70 -14.37 -3.43
C LEU A 283 -9.18 -13.24 -4.35
N ALA A 284 -9.98 -12.35 -3.80
CA ALA A 284 -10.56 -11.23 -4.53
C ALA A 284 -9.47 -10.36 -5.21
N PRO A 285 -9.71 -9.82 -6.42
CA PRO A 285 -8.71 -9.04 -7.16
C PRO A 285 -8.22 -7.79 -6.43
N THR A 286 -9.04 -7.25 -5.54
CA THR A 286 -8.79 -6.03 -4.77
C THR A 286 -8.11 -6.29 -3.44
N ALA A 287 -7.93 -7.56 -3.04
CA ALA A 287 -7.25 -7.90 -1.81
C ALA A 287 -5.72 -7.86 -2.01
N PRO A 288 -4.96 -7.32 -1.05
CA PRO A 288 -3.52 -7.50 -1.05
C PRO A 288 -3.21 -8.98 -0.73
N LEU A 289 -2.55 -9.67 -1.66
CA LEU A 289 -2.34 -11.13 -1.60
C LEU A 289 -0.89 -11.48 -1.28
N SER A 290 -0.71 -12.52 -0.47
CA SER A 290 0.57 -13.18 -0.21
C SER A 290 1.16 -13.80 -1.49
N ARG A 291 2.46 -14.14 -1.49
CA ARG A 291 3.08 -14.81 -2.65
C ARG A 291 2.36 -16.12 -2.98
N ALA A 292 2.05 -16.90 -1.96
CA ALA A 292 1.35 -18.17 -2.11
C ALA A 292 -0.06 -17.95 -2.68
N GLN A 293 -0.80 -16.97 -2.15
CA GLN A 293 -2.14 -16.62 -2.66
C GLN A 293 -2.09 -16.17 -4.12
N ASN A 294 -1.12 -15.34 -4.50
CA ASN A 294 -0.92 -14.94 -5.91
C ASN A 294 -0.66 -16.15 -6.81
N VAL A 295 0.20 -17.09 -6.39
CA VAL A 295 0.44 -18.33 -7.13
C VAL A 295 -0.86 -19.14 -7.28
N PHE A 296 -1.62 -19.34 -6.20
CA PHE A 296 -2.90 -20.04 -6.26
C PHE A 296 -3.90 -19.35 -7.20
N ARG A 297 -3.96 -18.02 -7.20
CA ARG A 297 -4.78 -17.23 -8.11
C ARG A 297 -4.41 -17.47 -9.57
N TYR A 298 -3.13 -17.42 -9.93
CA TYR A 298 -2.71 -17.69 -11.31
C TYR A 298 -2.93 -19.14 -11.72
N LEU A 299 -2.69 -20.11 -10.82
CA LEU A 299 -3.00 -21.51 -11.07
C LEU A 299 -4.50 -21.72 -11.31
N SER A 300 -5.36 -21.07 -10.52
CA SER A 300 -6.81 -21.18 -10.69
C SER A 300 -7.25 -20.58 -12.01
N TRP A 301 -6.70 -19.43 -12.42
CA TRP A 301 -6.98 -18.82 -13.71
C TRP A 301 -6.55 -19.73 -14.86
N MET A 302 -5.34 -20.30 -14.83
CA MET A 302 -4.89 -21.25 -15.84
C MET A 302 -5.86 -22.44 -15.95
N VAL A 303 -6.21 -23.06 -14.82
CA VAL A 303 -7.15 -24.19 -14.77
C VAL A 303 -8.53 -23.80 -15.31
N GLY A 304 -9.03 -22.62 -14.95
CA GLY A 304 -10.29 -22.07 -15.46
C GLY A 304 -10.30 -21.85 -16.97
N TYR A 305 -9.25 -21.22 -17.51
CA TYR A 305 -9.12 -20.98 -18.95
C TYR A 305 -8.97 -22.28 -19.75
N PHE A 306 -8.15 -23.24 -19.28
CA PHE A 306 -8.05 -24.56 -19.91
C PHE A 306 -9.38 -25.30 -19.92
N THR A 307 -10.15 -25.18 -18.83
CA THR A 307 -11.48 -25.81 -18.72
C THR A 307 -12.47 -25.18 -19.69
N LEU A 308 -12.52 -23.84 -19.75
CA LEU A 308 -13.35 -23.10 -20.69
C LEU A 308 -13.03 -23.49 -22.14
N PHE A 309 -11.74 -23.52 -22.49
CA PHE A 309 -11.30 -23.91 -23.83
C PHE A 309 -11.68 -25.36 -24.16
N THR A 310 -11.53 -26.28 -23.21
CA THR A 310 -11.94 -27.67 -23.37
C THR A 310 -13.45 -27.78 -23.62
N VAL A 311 -14.27 -27.05 -22.87
CA VAL A 311 -15.73 -27.01 -23.07
C VAL A 311 -16.06 -26.46 -24.45
N LEU A 312 -15.42 -25.36 -24.87
CA LEU A 312 -15.63 -24.78 -26.21
C LEU A 312 -15.28 -25.76 -27.33
N LEU A 313 -14.17 -26.49 -27.21
CA LEU A 313 -13.80 -27.55 -28.17
C LEU A 313 -14.81 -28.69 -28.20
N MET A 314 -15.34 -29.11 -27.04
CA MET A 314 -16.39 -30.13 -26.98
C MET A 314 -17.68 -29.65 -27.67
N TRP A 315 -18.00 -28.37 -27.57
CA TRP A 315 -19.16 -27.77 -28.22
C TRP A 315 -18.98 -27.62 -29.74
N LEU A 316 -17.79 -27.20 -30.19
CA LEU A 316 -17.45 -27.12 -31.61
C LEU A 316 -17.49 -28.50 -32.30
N ARG A 317 -17.19 -29.58 -31.58
CA ARG A 317 -17.31 -30.95 -32.12
C ARG A 317 -18.75 -31.42 -32.28
N ILE A 318 -19.70 -30.79 -31.59
CA ILE A 318 -21.13 -31.13 -31.63
C ILE A 318 -21.84 -30.38 -32.77
N MET A 319 -21.32 -29.21 -33.20
CA MET A 319 -21.77 -28.49 -34.39
C MET A 319 -21.18 -29.06 -35.67
#